data_AF-A0AAW7D3R9-F1
#
_entry.id   AF-A0AAW7D3R9-F1
#
_cell.length_a   1.000
_cell.length_b   1.000
_cell.length_c   1.000
_cell.angle_alpha   90.00
_cell.angle_beta   90.00
_cell.angle_gamma   90.00
#
_symmetry.space_group_name_H-M   'P 1'
#
loop_
_entity.id
_entity.type
_entity.pdbx_description
1 polymer ?
#
loop_
_entity_poly.entity_id
_entity_poly.type
_entity_poly.pdbx_seq_one_letter_code
_entity_poly.pdbx_strand_id
1 'polypeptide(L)'
;MKRKKNQILLSPLLFVFFALFLPFTSRAANVNCTIPSHSILLTPSRTVLETGKSYHITQNTTLTGQTLTIEAGAKLYIPTGLVLQAGGTMHMQGGEINICDNAGFFFKGAVNIGKLASQKDAIVNVGNFSFFSVNGSISQLDPADGKINTPGKAQFNLGDGANINVCATLSISSLHYPMVNYVGIGDVNANVVNRAPASGTPGARLSESAFVNWFALAGLAHVSPGRASLCTNATACQEMWPPGLKQEIEGICSETGGNINPKPALTLTKTGKFNETSENEGYASVGETITYTFKVKNTGNVPLRRILITDDRLTDLPTPTYVSGDTNNDGLLDLTETWTYQTTYSLKEEDISRKVVYNIATATGSDFKFNTATATSYDPNPLPLDTPDHPGILADCPKCTIVLLKEYYLLVTNPHIIQLIRNLDN
;
A
#
# COMPACT_ATOMS: atom_id res chain seq x y z
N MET A 1 71.17 -32.59 -28.10
CA MET A 1 71.01 -33.55 -26.97
C MET A 1 70.54 -32.76 -25.74
N LYS A 2 69.27 -32.96 -25.31
CA LYS A 2 68.61 -32.47 -24.06
C LYS A 2 68.51 -30.93 -23.89
N ARG A 3 67.40 -30.30 -23.50
CA ARG A 3 66.16 -30.72 -22.80
C ARG A 3 65.05 -29.67 -23.06
N LYS A 4 63.82 -30.14 -23.30
CA LYS A 4 62.58 -29.35 -23.41
C LYS A 4 62.27 -28.61 -22.10
N LYS A 5 61.85 -27.34 -22.19
CA LYS A 5 61.01 -26.67 -21.18
C LYS A 5 59.66 -26.36 -21.84
N ASN A 6 58.63 -27.10 -21.44
CA ASN A 6 57.24 -26.79 -21.76
C ASN A 6 56.82 -25.56 -20.95
N GLN A 7 56.52 -24.44 -21.61
CA GLN A 7 55.68 -23.39 -21.04
C GLN A 7 54.31 -23.50 -21.69
N ILE A 8 53.33 -23.83 -20.86
CA ILE A 8 51.91 -23.87 -21.19
C ILE A 8 51.43 -22.41 -21.22
N LEU A 9 51.01 -21.92 -22.38
CA LEU A 9 50.24 -20.68 -22.50
C LEU A 9 48.86 -20.91 -21.87
N LEU A 10 48.53 -20.19 -20.81
CA LEU A 10 47.14 -20.00 -20.38
C LEU A 10 46.50 -18.92 -21.27
N SER A 11 45.42 -19.28 -21.98
CA SER A 11 44.48 -18.29 -22.52
C SER A 11 43.43 -17.94 -21.45
N PRO A 12 42.94 -16.69 -21.38
CA PRO A 12 41.83 -16.37 -20.51
C PRO A 12 40.53 -16.72 -21.26
N LEU A 13 39.82 -17.75 -20.79
CA LEU A 13 38.45 -17.99 -21.19
C LEU A 13 37.57 -16.87 -20.60
N LEU A 14 36.99 -16.07 -21.49
CA LEU A 14 35.98 -15.06 -21.18
C LEU A 14 34.70 -15.77 -20.71
N PHE A 15 34.46 -15.81 -19.40
CA PHE A 15 33.19 -16.26 -18.85
C PHE A 15 32.11 -15.20 -19.10
N VAL A 16 31.31 -15.42 -20.15
CA VAL A 16 30.06 -14.68 -20.38
C VAL A 16 29.06 -15.18 -19.33
N PHE A 17 28.82 -14.36 -18.30
CA PHE A 17 27.74 -14.57 -17.34
C PHE A 17 26.41 -14.28 -18.05
N PHE A 18 25.76 -15.34 -18.53
CA PHE A 18 24.36 -15.29 -18.95
C PHE A 18 23.51 -15.13 -17.69
N ALA A 19 23.11 -13.90 -17.36
CA ALA A 19 22.09 -13.67 -16.35
C ALA A 19 20.77 -14.23 -16.89
N LEU A 20 20.44 -15.47 -16.51
CA LEU A 20 19.08 -15.97 -16.64
C LEU A 20 18.18 -15.06 -15.83
N PHE A 21 17.35 -14.27 -16.51
CA PHE A 21 16.13 -13.71 -15.97
C PHE A 21 15.25 -14.88 -15.51
N LEU A 22 15.38 -15.24 -14.23
CA LEU A 22 14.34 -16.00 -13.56
C LEU A 22 13.11 -15.10 -13.48
N PRO A 23 11.91 -15.59 -13.85
CA PRO A 23 10.70 -14.83 -13.59
C PRO A 23 10.63 -14.57 -12.09
N PHE A 24 10.24 -13.34 -11.72
CA PHE A 24 9.93 -12.98 -10.34
C PHE A 24 9.17 -14.12 -9.67
N THR A 25 9.85 -14.87 -8.81
CA THR A 25 9.20 -15.88 -7.98
C THR A 25 8.24 -15.12 -7.09
N SER A 26 6.94 -15.35 -7.28
CA SER A 26 5.89 -14.83 -6.40
C SER A 26 6.27 -15.16 -4.96
N ARG A 27 6.75 -14.14 -4.24
CA ARG A 27 7.08 -14.24 -2.82
C ARG A 27 5.80 -14.58 -2.07
N ALA A 28 5.87 -15.59 -1.21
CA ALA A 28 4.71 -16.14 -0.51
C ALA A 28 3.93 -15.03 0.23
N ALA A 29 2.62 -14.99 0.05
CA ALA A 29 1.74 -14.19 0.89
C ALA A 29 1.75 -14.79 2.30
N ASN A 30 2.18 -14.02 3.30
CA ASN A 30 2.36 -14.49 4.69
C ASN A 30 1.03 -14.85 5.38
N VAL A 31 -0.08 -14.29 4.90
CA VAL A 31 -1.43 -14.68 5.29
C VAL A 31 -2.09 -15.44 4.15
N ASN A 32 -2.60 -16.65 4.43
CA ASN A 32 -3.30 -17.43 3.42
C ASN A 32 -4.65 -16.77 3.10
N CYS A 33 -4.69 -16.15 1.92
CA CYS A 33 -5.85 -15.44 1.40
C CYS A 33 -6.46 -16.09 0.17
N THR A 34 -6.11 -17.35 -0.10
CA THR A 34 -6.78 -18.13 -1.11
C THR A 34 -8.17 -18.50 -0.61
N ILE A 35 -9.18 -17.74 -1.05
CA ILE A 35 -10.57 -17.96 -0.68
C ILE A 35 -11.04 -19.31 -1.27
N PRO A 36 -11.46 -20.27 -0.44
CA PRO A 36 -11.96 -21.54 -0.95
C PRO A 36 -13.22 -21.35 -1.80
N SER A 37 -13.32 -22.07 -2.91
CA SER A 37 -14.49 -22.01 -3.81
C SER A 37 -15.81 -22.39 -3.13
N HIS A 38 -15.74 -23.18 -2.05
CA HIS A 38 -16.89 -23.61 -1.24
C HIS A 38 -17.14 -22.69 -0.03
N SER A 39 -16.47 -21.54 0.06
CA SER A 39 -16.69 -20.60 1.15
C SER A 39 -18.05 -19.91 1.04
N ILE A 40 -18.64 -19.61 2.19
CA ILE A 40 -19.98 -19.08 2.34
C ILE A 40 -19.90 -17.54 2.39
N LEU A 41 -20.73 -16.84 1.63
CA LEU A 41 -20.82 -15.38 1.73
C LEU A 41 -21.33 -15.01 3.13
N LEU A 42 -20.57 -14.19 3.85
CA LEU A 42 -20.94 -13.70 5.18
C LEU A 42 -22.02 -12.64 5.04
N THR A 43 -23.22 -12.92 5.54
CA THR A 43 -24.32 -11.95 5.55
C THR A 43 -24.26 -11.06 6.81
N PRO A 44 -24.76 -9.80 6.76
CA PRO A 44 -24.76 -8.89 7.90
C PRO A 44 -25.42 -9.43 9.18
N SER A 45 -26.41 -10.30 9.04
CA SER A 45 -27.15 -10.90 10.16
C SER A 45 -26.49 -12.17 10.73
N ARG A 46 -25.43 -12.68 10.10
CA ARG A 46 -24.77 -13.91 10.52
C ARG A 46 -23.91 -13.65 11.76
N THR A 47 -24.25 -14.29 12.86
CA THR A 47 -23.58 -14.13 14.17
C THR A 47 -22.72 -15.32 14.58
N VAL A 48 -22.80 -16.45 13.88
CA VAL A 48 -22.04 -17.67 14.18
C VAL A 48 -21.39 -18.22 12.91
N LEU A 49 -20.07 -18.38 12.95
CA LEU A 49 -19.29 -19.07 11.93
C LEU A 49 -19.10 -20.52 12.39
N GLU A 50 -19.72 -21.45 11.66
CA GLU A 50 -19.83 -22.85 12.05
C GLU A 50 -18.51 -23.60 11.92
N THR A 51 -18.34 -24.59 12.79
CA THR A 51 -17.19 -25.49 12.86
C THR A 51 -16.77 -26.00 11.47
N GLY A 52 -15.50 -25.79 11.11
CA GLY A 52 -14.92 -26.26 9.86
C GLY A 52 -15.40 -25.55 8.58
N LYS A 53 -16.30 -24.57 8.68
CA LYS A 53 -16.79 -23.82 7.51
C LYS A 53 -15.90 -22.61 7.22
N SER A 54 -15.79 -22.28 5.94
CA SER A 54 -15.10 -21.07 5.48
C SER A 54 -16.12 -20.01 5.07
N TYR A 55 -15.87 -18.75 5.44
CA TYR A 55 -16.72 -17.60 5.14
C TYR A 55 -15.90 -16.48 4.52
N HIS A 56 -16.50 -15.66 3.66
CA HIS A 56 -15.83 -14.48 3.09
C HIS A 56 -16.80 -13.30 2.92
N ILE A 57 -16.26 -12.09 2.76
CA ILE A 57 -17.00 -10.92 2.29
C ILE A 57 -16.59 -10.59 0.85
N THR A 58 -17.48 -9.96 0.08
CA THR A 58 -17.22 -9.50 -1.30
C THR A 58 -17.22 -7.98 -1.44
N GLN A 59 -17.64 -7.27 -0.41
CA GLN A 59 -17.68 -5.82 -0.31
C GLN A 59 -17.53 -5.39 1.15
N ASN A 60 -17.32 -4.10 1.39
CA ASN A 60 -17.33 -3.55 2.75
C ASN A 60 -18.64 -3.92 3.44
N THR A 61 -18.52 -4.55 4.61
CA THR A 61 -19.66 -5.18 5.29
C THR A 61 -19.69 -4.77 6.75
N THR A 62 -20.87 -4.45 7.27
CA THR A 62 -21.11 -4.18 8.68
C THR A 62 -22.05 -5.24 9.24
N LEU A 63 -21.59 -6.01 10.23
CA LEU A 63 -22.43 -6.98 10.93
C LEU A 63 -23.33 -6.27 11.93
N THR A 64 -24.59 -6.68 12.01
CA THR A 64 -25.63 -6.04 12.84
C THR A 64 -25.87 -6.74 14.18
N GLY A 65 -25.21 -7.87 14.42
CA GLY A 65 -25.36 -8.66 15.65
C GLY A 65 -24.55 -8.11 16.83
N GLN A 66 -25.03 -8.39 18.04
CA GLN A 66 -24.35 -8.06 19.30
C GLN A 66 -23.30 -9.11 19.71
N THR A 67 -23.24 -10.24 19.02
CA THR A 67 -22.27 -11.29 19.29
C THR A 67 -21.80 -11.92 17.99
N LEU A 68 -20.50 -12.07 17.82
CA LEU A 68 -19.87 -12.81 16.73
C LEU A 68 -19.13 -14.01 17.33
N THR A 69 -19.60 -15.22 17.04
CA THR A 69 -18.95 -16.45 17.48
C THR A 69 -18.23 -17.10 16.31
N ILE A 70 -16.96 -17.43 16.50
CA ILE A 70 -16.15 -18.18 15.54
C ILE A 70 -15.84 -19.52 16.20
N GLU A 71 -16.47 -20.58 15.68
CA GLU A 71 -16.29 -21.94 16.20
C GLU A 71 -14.97 -22.56 15.75
N ALA A 72 -14.60 -23.66 16.40
CA ALA A 72 -13.34 -24.34 16.11
C ALA A 72 -13.20 -24.74 14.64
N GLY A 73 -12.07 -24.38 14.02
CA GLY A 73 -11.81 -24.68 12.61
C GLY A 73 -12.63 -23.87 11.61
N ALA A 74 -13.51 -22.97 12.05
CA ALA A 74 -14.14 -22.00 11.15
C ALA A 74 -13.07 -21.03 10.63
N LYS A 75 -13.20 -20.59 9.38
CA LYS A 75 -12.30 -19.63 8.76
C LYS A 75 -13.07 -18.45 8.20
N LEU A 76 -12.68 -17.24 8.56
CA LEU A 76 -13.22 -16.00 7.98
C LEU A 76 -12.16 -15.36 7.09
N TYR A 77 -12.50 -15.02 5.85
CA TYR A 77 -11.63 -14.31 4.93
C TYR A 77 -12.15 -12.89 4.69
N ILE A 78 -11.28 -11.90 4.85
CA ILE A 78 -11.53 -10.50 4.51
C ILE A 78 -10.57 -10.15 3.37
N PRO A 79 -11.04 -10.18 2.11
CA PRO A 79 -10.20 -9.98 0.94
C PRO A 79 -9.54 -8.60 0.88
N THR A 80 -8.47 -8.50 0.08
CA THR A 80 -7.75 -7.26 -0.20
C THR A 80 -8.69 -6.13 -0.61
N GLY A 81 -8.49 -4.96 0.00
CA GLY A 81 -9.24 -3.73 -0.22
C GLY A 81 -10.55 -3.64 0.56
N LEU A 82 -10.96 -4.70 1.28
CA LEU A 82 -12.25 -4.75 1.96
C LEU A 82 -12.12 -4.54 3.47
N VAL A 83 -13.17 -3.96 4.05
CA VAL A 83 -13.31 -3.75 5.49
C VAL A 83 -14.53 -4.50 6.03
N LEU A 84 -14.31 -5.29 7.07
CA LEU A 84 -15.38 -5.79 7.93
C LEU A 84 -15.53 -4.88 9.14
N GLN A 85 -16.77 -4.55 9.50
CA GLN A 85 -17.10 -3.87 10.73
C GLN A 85 -18.05 -4.75 11.55
N ALA A 86 -17.82 -4.87 12.86
CA ALA A 86 -18.73 -5.55 13.76
C ALA A 86 -18.69 -4.91 15.16
N GLY A 87 -19.63 -5.29 16.02
CA GLY A 87 -19.66 -4.81 17.40
C GLY A 87 -20.24 -5.80 18.39
N GLY A 88 -20.30 -5.37 19.66
CA GLY A 88 -20.77 -6.19 20.77
C GLY A 88 -19.66 -7.06 21.35
N THR A 89 -19.84 -8.38 21.36
CA THR A 89 -18.84 -9.33 21.88
C THR A 89 -18.42 -10.34 20.81
N MET A 90 -17.11 -10.48 20.57
CA MET A 90 -16.57 -11.55 19.75
C MET A 90 -16.05 -12.69 20.63
N HIS A 91 -16.40 -13.92 20.27
CA HIS A 91 -15.90 -15.15 20.89
C HIS A 91 -15.25 -16.03 19.82
N MET A 92 -13.92 -16.05 19.75
CA MET A 92 -13.18 -17.02 18.94
C MET A 92 -12.90 -18.26 19.79
N GLN A 93 -13.80 -19.25 19.72
CA GLN A 93 -13.64 -20.52 20.43
C GLN A 93 -12.59 -21.44 19.78
N GLY A 94 -12.17 -21.07 18.57
CA GLY A 94 -11.10 -21.62 17.76
C GLY A 94 -11.20 -21.02 16.36
N GLY A 95 -10.50 -21.59 15.39
CA GLY A 95 -10.58 -21.16 13.99
C GLY A 95 -9.65 -20.00 13.66
N GLU A 96 -9.86 -19.42 12.48
CA GLU A 96 -8.98 -18.41 11.89
C GLU A 96 -9.79 -17.22 11.38
N ILE A 97 -9.30 -16.00 11.63
CA ILE A 97 -9.65 -14.81 10.84
C ILE A 97 -8.45 -14.51 9.95
N ASN A 98 -8.68 -14.43 8.65
CA ASN A 98 -7.69 -14.14 7.62
C ASN A 98 -8.00 -12.77 7.00
N ILE A 99 -7.36 -11.73 7.53
CA ILE A 99 -7.40 -10.38 6.96
C ILE A 99 -6.29 -10.30 5.94
N CYS A 100 -6.66 -10.23 4.67
CA CYS A 100 -5.71 -10.23 3.58
C CYS A 100 -4.90 -8.96 3.52
N ASP A 101 -3.83 -8.96 2.72
CA ASP A 101 -3.01 -7.78 2.48
C ASP A 101 -3.88 -6.61 2.07
N ASN A 102 -3.62 -5.44 2.65
CA ASN A 102 -4.43 -4.25 2.44
C ASN A 102 -5.92 -4.52 2.72
N ALA A 103 -6.28 -5.17 3.82
CA ALA A 103 -7.66 -5.32 4.26
C ALA A 103 -7.83 -4.90 5.73
N GLY A 104 -9.06 -4.83 6.21
CA GLY A 104 -9.35 -4.29 7.53
C GLY A 104 -10.45 -5.00 8.30
N PHE A 105 -10.28 -5.10 9.62
CA PHE A 105 -11.38 -5.44 10.52
C PHE A 105 -11.45 -4.40 11.64
N PHE A 106 -12.57 -3.67 11.70
CA PHE A 106 -12.95 -2.83 12.82
C PHE A 106 -13.95 -3.54 13.74
N PHE A 107 -13.67 -3.57 15.03
CA PHE A 107 -14.57 -4.10 16.04
C PHE A 107 -14.86 -3.08 17.13
N LYS A 108 -16.13 -2.90 17.51
CA LYS A 108 -16.54 -2.07 18.64
C LYS A 108 -17.07 -2.93 19.79
N GLY A 109 -16.31 -3.04 20.87
CA GLY A 109 -16.69 -3.82 22.05
C GLY A 109 -15.62 -4.81 22.49
N ALA A 110 -16.02 -5.95 23.04
CA ALA A 110 -15.11 -6.92 23.65
C ALA A 110 -14.73 -8.03 22.67
N VAL A 111 -13.44 -8.30 22.53
CA VAL A 111 -12.90 -9.38 21.69
C VAL A 111 -12.22 -10.42 22.55
N ASN A 112 -12.73 -11.65 22.55
CA ASN A 112 -12.11 -12.79 23.22
C ASN A 112 -11.49 -13.72 22.18
N ILE A 113 -10.17 -13.88 22.22
CA ILE A 113 -9.45 -14.84 21.38
C ILE A 113 -9.04 -16.07 22.19
N GLY A 114 -9.42 -17.24 21.69
CA GLY A 114 -9.23 -18.50 22.41
C GLY A 114 -10.36 -18.83 23.37
N LYS A 115 -10.34 -20.06 23.85
CA LYS A 115 -11.25 -20.60 24.87
C LYS A 115 -10.44 -21.52 25.77
N LEU A 116 -10.49 -21.31 27.08
CA LEU A 116 -9.75 -22.11 28.05
C LEU A 116 -10.03 -23.61 27.86
N ALA A 117 -8.97 -24.41 27.94
CA ALA A 117 -8.98 -25.85 27.79
C ALA A 117 -9.61 -26.39 26.49
N SER A 118 -9.77 -25.56 25.44
CA SER A 118 -10.32 -26.02 24.16
C SER A 118 -9.35 -26.87 23.35
N GLN A 119 -8.04 -26.67 23.56
CA GLN A 119 -6.97 -27.28 22.75
C GLN A 119 -7.07 -26.98 21.25
N LYS A 120 -7.77 -25.89 20.89
CA LYS A 120 -7.96 -25.45 19.51
C LYS A 120 -7.27 -24.12 19.30
N ASP A 121 -6.62 -24.00 18.15
CA ASP A 121 -6.04 -22.74 17.71
C ASP A 121 -7.16 -21.72 17.43
N ALA A 122 -6.95 -20.49 17.86
CA ALA A 122 -7.76 -19.31 17.61
C ALA A 122 -6.83 -18.20 17.09
N ILE A 123 -6.67 -18.13 15.78
CA ILE A 123 -5.63 -17.31 15.15
C ILE A 123 -6.26 -16.15 14.41
N VAL A 124 -5.73 -14.95 14.62
CA VAL A 124 -6.05 -13.78 13.79
C VAL A 124 -4.84 -13.45 12.92
N ASN A 125 -4.94 -13.77 11.64
CA ASN A 125 -3.92 -13.47 10.64
C ASN A 125 -4.21 -12.08 10.03
N VAL A 126 -3.26 -11.17 10.13
CA VAL A 126 -3.34 -9.80 9.60
C VAL A 126 -2.24 -9.62 8.57
N GLY A 127 -2.64 -9.48 7.31
CA GLY A 127 -1.75 -9.37 6.16
C GLY A 127 -0.95 -8.08 6.12
N ASN A 128 -0.15 -7.93 5.06
CA ASN A 128 0.71 -6.77 4.89
C ASN A 128 -0.11 -5.49 4.76
N PHE A 129 0.27 -4.47 5.51
CA PHE A 129 -0.40 -3.17 5.57
C PHE A 129 -1.92 -3.28 5.86
N SER A 130 -2.31 -4.29 6.62
CA SER A 130 -3.68 -4.54 7.03
C SER A 130 -3.90 -4.17 8.49
N PHE A 131 -5.14 -4.10 8.93
CA PHE A 131 -5.43 -3.73 10.32
C PHE A 131 -6.50 -4.58 10.99
N PHE A 132 -6.33 -4.79 12.29
CA PHE A 132 -7.34 -5.27 13.21
C PHE A 132 -7.49 -4.24 14.34
N SER A 133 -8.55 -3.46 14.33
CA SER A 133 -8.73 -2.36 15.27
C SER A 133 -9.93 -2.60 16.16
N VAL A 134 -9.75 -2.44 17.46
CA VAL A 134 -10.78 -2.63 18.47
C VAL A 134 -11.00 -1.34 19.26
N ASN A 135 -12.15 -0.71 19.04
CA ASN A 135 -12.67 0.29 19.97
C ASN A 135 -13.34 -0.42 21.14
N GLY A 136 -12.51 -0.89 22.06
CA GLY A 136 -12.89 -1.73 23.20
C GLY A 136 -11.72 -2.61 23.64
N SER A 137 -12.01 -3.76 24.25
CA SER A 137 -11.03 -4.62 24.90
C SER A 137 -10.69 -5.87 24.10
N ILE A 138 -9.46 -6.36 24.27
CA ILE A 138 -9.02 -7.68 23.78
C ILE A 138 -8.59 -8.54 24.97
N SER A 139 -9.12 -9.76 25.03
CA SER A 139 -8.75 -10.78 26.00
C SER A 139 -8.22 -12.00 25.28
N GLN A 140 -6.94 -12.30 25.47
CA GLN A 140 -6.32 -13.53 25.01
C GLN A 140 -6.43 -14.60 26.09
N LEU A 141 -7.18 -15.66 25.80
CA LEU A 141 -7.37 -16.83 26.65
C LEU A 141 -6.46 -17.96 26.15
N ASP A 142 -5.74 -18.63 27.05
CA ASP A 142 -4.84 -19.74 26.69
C ASP A 142 -5.65 -21.03 26.41
N PRO A 143 -5.72 -21.53 25.17
CA PRO A 143 -6.45 -22.77 24.86
C PRO A 143 -5.86 -24.00 25.54
N ALA A 144 -4.58 -23.96 25.91
CA ALA A 144 -3.88 -25.00 26.64
C ALA A 144 -4.10 -24.91 28.15
N ASP A 145 -4.71 -23.82 28.64
CA ASP A 145 -4.97 -23.57 30.07
C ASP A 145 -3.72 -23.76 30.94
N GLY A 146 -2.59 -23.18 30.52
CA GLY A 146 -1.32 -23.25 31.24
C GLY A 146 -0.53 -24.54 31.06
N LYS A 147 -0.94 -25.47 30.20
CA LYS A 147 -0.24 -26.76 29.98
C LYS A 147 0.76 -26.70 28.83
N ILE A 148 2.06 -26.80 29.14
CA ILE A 148 3.20 -26.67 28.19
C ILE A 148 3.12 -27.61 26.97
N ASN A 149 2.55 -28.81 27.11
CA ASN A 149 2.52 -29.83 26.05
C ASN A 149 1.12 -30.07 25.46
N THR A 150 0.18 -29.14 25.69
CA THR A 150 -1.17 -29.22 25.13
C THR A 150 -1.26 -28.34 23.88
N PRO A 151 -1.81 -28.85 22.75
CA PRO A 151 -1.95 -28.05 21.54
C PRO A 151 -2.99 -26.93 21.74
N GLY A 152 -2.97 -25.94 20.85
CA GLY A 152 -3.90 -24.81 20.91
C GLY A 152 -3.19 -23.50 21.25
N LYS A 153 -3.26 -22.55 20.33
CA LYS A 153 -2.73 -21.19 20.48
C LYS A 153 -3.80 -20.17 20.17
N ALA A 154 -3.92 -19.15 21.00
CA ALA A 154 -4.70 -17.97 20.72
C ALA A 154 -3.76 -16.78 20.47
N GLN A 155 -3.46 -16.44 19.22
CA GLN A 155 -2.45 -15.42 18.90
C GLN A 155 -2.82 -14.62 17.65
N PHE A 156 -2.20 -13.46 17.50
CA PHE A 156 -2.21 -12.70 16.27
C PHE A 156 -0.96 -13.04 15.44
N ASN A 157 -1.13 -13.26 14.15
CA ASN A 157 -0.04 -13.34 13.19
C ASN A 157 -0.01 -12.05 12.37
N LEU A 158 1.10 -11.31 12.41
CA LEU A 158 1.21 -9.99 11.75
C LEU A 158 2.23 -10.00 10.61
N GLY A 159 1.79 -9.56 9.42
CA GLY A 159 2.66 -9.26 8.27
C GLY A 159 3.38 -7.92 8.38
N ASP A 160 4.07 -7.53 7.31
CA ASP A 160 4.79 -6.25 7.21
C ASP A 160 3.82 -5.07 7.28
N GLY A 161 4.11 -4.09 8.14
CA GLY A 161 3.25 -2.90 8.30
C GLY A 161 1.84 -3.18 8.80
N ALA A 162 1.56 -4.39 9.30
CA ALA A 162 0.26 -4.73 9.88
C ALA A 162 0.02 -4.00 11.20
N ASN A 163 -1.22 -3.57 11.46
CA ASN A 163 -1.56 -2.74 12.62
C ASN A 163 -2.64 -3.38 13.48
N ILE A 164 -2.37 -3.51 14.78
CA ILE A 164 -3.39 -3.77 15.80
C ILE A 164 -3.58 -2.50 16.60
N ASN A 165 -4.83 -2.10 16.83
CA ASN A 165 -5.14 -1.01 17.74
C ASN A 165 -6.16 -1.47 18.79
N VAL A 166 -5.91 -1.12 20.06
CA VAL A 166 -6.75 -1.43 21.20
C VAL A 166 -6.99 -0.16 22.02
N CYS A 167 -8.26 0.24 22.11
CA CYS A 167 -8.64 1.48 22.77
C CYS A 167 -8.94 1.31 24.28
N ALA A 168 -9.33 0.11 24.71
CA ALA A 168 -9.51 -0.24 26.13
C ALA A 168 -8.49 -1.31 26.55
N THR A 169 -8.85 -2.21 27.46
CA THR A 169 -7.89 -3.15 28.07
C THR A 169 -7.40 -4.22 27.09
N LEU A 170 -6.13 -4.61 27.25
CA LEU A 170 -5.55 -5.79 26.61
C LEU A 170 -5.07 -6.76 27.68
N SER A 171 -5.58 -7.99 27.69
CA SER A 171 -5.23 -9.03 28.66
C SER A 171 -4.60 -10.24 27.99
N ILE A 172 -3.46 -10.71 28.52
CA ILE A 172 -2.65 -11.82 27.97
C ILE A 172 -2.57 -12.97 28.97
N SER A 173 -3.16 -14.12 28.64
CA SER A 173 -3.16 -15.28 29.56
C SER A 173 -2.05 -16.30 29.29
N SER A 174 -1.50 -16.37 28.07
CA SER A 174 -0.55 -17.43 27.70
C SER A 174 0.86 -17.17 28.25
N LEU A 175 1.50 -18.25 28.72
CA LEU A 175 2.93 -18.28 29.11
C LEU A 175 3.81 -19.01 28.07
N HIS A 176 3.20 -19.75 27.14
CA HIS A 176 3.90 -20.68 26.26
C HIS A 176 4.25 -20.06 24.91
N TYR A 177 3.45 -19.11 24.45
CA TYR A 177 3.60 -18.46 23.15
C TYR A 177 3.22 -16.98 23.29
N PRO A 178 3.80 -16.10 22.45
CA PRO A 178 3.52 -14.67 22.54
C PRO A 178 2.10 -14.33 22.08
N MET A 179 1.58 -13.17 22.52
CA MET A 179 0.34 -12.59 22.00
C MET A 179 0.43 -12.35 20.48
N VAL A 180 1.57 -11.83 20.02
CA VAL A 180 1.84 -11.54 18.61
C VAL A 180 3.01 -12.34 18.09
N ASN A 181 2.74 -13.10 17.04
CA ASN A 181 3.73 -13.75 16.21
C ASN A 181 3.91 -12.94 14.92
N TYR A 182 5.13 -12.51 14.63
CA TYR A 182 5.42 -11.82 13.38
C TYR A 182 5.68 -12.83 12.27
N VAL A 183 5.00 -12.65 11.14
CA VAL A 183 5.09 -13.51 9.95
C VAL A 183 5.53 -12.74 8.71
N GLY A 184 5.83 -11.44 8.81
CA GLY A 184 6.35 -10.62 7.72
C GLY A 184 7.76 -11.01 7.28
N ILE A 185 8.24 -10.41 6.18
CA ILE A 185 9.59 -10.66 5.64
C ILE A 185 10.67 -9.72 6.19
N GLY A 186 10.29 -8.74 7.02
CA GLY A 186 11.21 -7.83 7.70
C GLY A 186 11.40 -6.49 6.99
N ASP A 187 10.58 -6.17 5.99
CA ASP A 187 10.68 -4.92 5.24
C ASP A 187 10.13 -3.74 6.04
N VAL A 188 9.03 -3.96 6.77
CA VAL A 188 8.37 -2.93 7.59
C VAL A 188 7.87 -3.55 8.90
N ASN A 189 8.12 -2.88 10.03
CA ASN A 189 7.65 -3.36 11.32
C ASN A 189 6.11 -3.40 11.39
N ALA A 190 5.59 -4.45 12.01
CA ALA A 190 4.20 -4.49 12.46
C ALA A 190 4.03 -3.64 13.72
N ASN A 191 2.83 -3.10 13.94
CA ASN A 191 2.58 -2.17 15.04
C ASN A 191 1.39 -2.63 15.88
N VAL A 192 1.57 -2.63 17.19
CA VAL A 192 0.51 -2.88 18.17
C VAL A 192 0.38 -1.66 19.05
N VAL A 193 -0.74 -0.96 18.94
CA VAL A 193 -1.02 0.25 19.70
C VAL A 193 -2.06 -0.06 20.76
N ASN A 194 -1.62 -0.05 22.01
CA ASN A 194 -2.49 -0.14 23.16
C ASN A 194 -2.55 1.20 23.89
N ARG A 195 -3.73 1.81 23.90
CA ARG A 195 -3.99 3.07 24.60
C ARG A 195 -4.36 2.90 26.05
N ALA A 196 -4.90 1.74 26.43
CA ALA A 196 -5.21 1.45 27.82
C ALA A 196 -4.17 0.50 28.40
N PRO A 197 -4.24 0.19 29.70
CA PRO A 197 -3.29 -0.71 30.32
C PRO A 197 -3.30 -2.08 29.62
N ALA A 198 -2.11 -2.59 29.29
CA ALA A 198 -1.93 -3.99 28.94
C ALA A 198 -1.48 -4.76 30.17
N SER A 199 -2.13 -5.89 30.44
CA SER A 199 -1.73 -6.78 31.52
C SER A 199 -1.70 -8.22 31.06
N GLY A 200 -1.05 -9.07 31.84
CA GLY A 200 -1.07 -10.50 31.58
C GLY A 200 -0.68 -11.31 32.78
N THR A 201 -0.63 -12.63 32.58
CA THR A 201 -0.11 -13.56 33.59
C THR A 201 1.39 -13.34 33.76
N PRO A 202 1.95 -13.32 34.98
CA PRO A 202 3.39 -13.16 35.17
C PRO A 202 4.23 -14.10 34.30
N GLY A 203 5.06 -13.54 33.43
CA GLY A 203 5.88 -14.29 32.45
C GLY A 203 5.29 -14.34 31.04
N ALA A 204 4.11 -13.76 30.84
CA ALA A 204 3.52 -13.53 29.53
C ALA A 204 4.42 -12.64 28.65
N ARG A 205 4.35 -12.86 27.34
CA ARG A 205 5.23 -12.20 26.36
C ARG A 205 4.42 -11.53 25.25
N LEU A 206 4.84 -10.32 24.88
CA LEU A 206 4.18 -9.53 23.82
C LEU A 206 4.52 -10.09 22.42
N SER A 207 5.80 -10.15 22.07
CA SER A 207 6.28 -10.79 20.83
C SER A 207 7.72 -11.29 20.95
N GLU A 208 8.07 -12.27 20.11
CA GLU A 208 9.45 -12.80 19.96
C GLU A 208 10.19 -12.19 18.75
N SER A 209 9.63 -11.17 18.12
CA SER A 209 10.23 -10.51 16.95
C SER A 209 10.58 -9.06 17.25
N ALA A 210 11.75 -8.64 16.76
CA ALA A 210 12.17 -7.23 16.76
C ALA A 210 11.47 -6.38 15.69
N PHE A 211 10.79 -7.03 14.74
CA PHE A 211 9.97 -6.38 13.71
C PHE A 211 8.54 -6.07 14.20
N VAL A 212 8.32 -6.06 15.52
CA VAL A 212 7.06 -5.66 16.15
C VAL A 212 7.34 -4.45 17.04
N ASN A 213 6.76 -3.32 16.65
CA ASN A 213 6.67 -2.14 17.49
C ASN A 213 5.43 -2.26 18.39
N TRP A 214 5.62 -2.05 19.68
CA TRP A 214 4.55 -2.11 20.67
C TRP A 214 4.45 -0.79 21.41
N PHE A 215 3.30 -0.12 21.30
CA PHE A 215 3.01 1.12 21.99
C PHE A 215 2.08 0.82 23.17
N ALA A 216 2.61 0.83 24.40
CA ALA A 216 1.86 0.59 25.62
C ALA A 216 1.70 1.89 26.41
N LEU A 217 0.83 2.76 25.91
CA LEU A 217 0.79 4.17 26.31
C LEU A 217 0.18 4.43 27.69
N ALA A 218 -0.59 3.48 28.22
CA ALA A 218 -1.14 3.52 29.58
C ALA A 218 -0.52 2.45 30.50
N GLY A 219 0.66 1.94 30.14
CA GLY A 219 1.46 1.06 30.98
C GLY A 219 1.28 -0.43 30.70
N LEU A 220 2.25 -1.20 31.22
CA LEU A 220 2.30 -2.66 31.17
C LEU A 220 2.35 -3.23 32.59
N ALA A 221 1.60 -4.30 32.83
CA ALA A 221 1.65 -5.04 34.08
C ALA A 221 1.85 -6.53 33.82
N HIS A 222 2.86 -7.14 34.46
CA HIS A 222 3.12 -8.59 34.44
C HIS A 222 3.37 -9.23 33.05
N VAL A 223 3.57 -8.41 32.02
CA VAL A 223 3.94 -8.82 30.66
C VAL A 223 5.33 -8.31 30.33
N SER A 224 6.12 -9.14 29.67
CA SER A 224 7.43 -8.75 29.14
C SER A 224 7.35 -8.49 27.63
N PRO A 225 8.10 -7.51 27.11
CA PRO A 225 8.09 -7.22 25.67
C PRO A 225 8.64 -8.37 24.82
N GLY A 226 9.38 -9.31 25.40
CA GLY A 226 10.14 -10.30 24.64
C GLY A 226 11.19 -9.60 23.79
N ARG A 227 11.12 -9.76 22.47
CA ARG A 227 11.99 -9.05 21.51
C ARG A 227 11.32 -7.85 20.84
N ALA A 228 10.05 -7.55 21.16
CA ALA A 228 9.36 -6.39 20.60
C ALA A 228 10.02 -5.06 21.01
N SER A 229 10.03 -4.11 20.07
CA SER A 229 10.44 -2.73 20.33
C SER A 229 9.33 -2.03 21.11
N LEU A 230 9.57 -1.74 22.39
CA LEU A 230 8.56 -1.20 23.29
C LEU A 230 8.63 0.32 23.41
N CYS A 231 7.50 0.99 23.21
CA CYS A 231 7.28 2.38 23.55
C CYS A 231 6.22 2.52 24.65
N THR A 232 6.56 3.15 25.77
CA THR A 232 5.63 3.46 26.87
C THR A 232 5.30 4.96 26.97
N ASN A 233 5.97 5.80 26.20
CA ASN A 233 5.73 7.25 26.14
C ASN A 233 5.66 7.70 24.68
N ALA A 234 4.46 8.05 24.21
CA ALA A 234 4.20 8.41 22.82
C ALA A 234 5.04 9.60 22.31
N THR A 235 5.48 10.49 23.20
CA THR A 235 6.32 11.65 22.83
C THR A 235 7.77 11.24 22.62
N ALA A 236 8.26 10.26 23.37
CA ALA A 236 9.65 9.82 23.32
C ALA A 236 9.95 8.88 22.14
N CYS A 237 8.92 8.30 21.52
CA CYS A 237 9.07 7.31 20.45
C CYS A 237 8.46 7.78 19.13
N GLN A 238 8.47 9.08 18.85
CA GLN A 238 7.89 9.64 17.62
C GLN A 238 8.42 8.96 16.36
N GLU A 239 9.71 8.61 16.32
CA GLU A 239 10.36 7.92 15.20
C GLU A 239 9.93 6.44 15.05
N MET A 240 9.31 5.83 16.07
CA MET A 240 8.79 4.46 15.96
C MET A 240 7.42 4.41 15.30
N TRP A 241 6.65 5.50 15.33
CA TRP A 241 5.32 5.54 14.75
C TRP A 241 5.44 5.49 13.22
N PRO A 242 4.71 4.59 12.54
CA PRO A 242 4.42 4.78 11.14
C PRO A 242 3.75 6.15 10.98
N PRO A 243 4.21 6.99 10.05
CA PRO A 243 3.63 8.32 9.89
C PRO A 243 2.14 8.27 9.63
N GLY A 244 1.44 9.22 10.27
CA GLY A 244 0.00 9.35 10.21
C GLY A 244 -0.85 8.28 10.91
N LEU A 245 -0.28 7.11 11.25
CA LEU A 245 -0.98 6.08 12.02
C LEU A 245 -1.39 6.61 13.39
N LYS A 246 -0.57 7.46 14.00
CA LYS A 246 -0.87 8.10 15.29
C LYS A 246 -2.17 8.89 15.24
N GLN A 247 -2.32 9.78 14.26
CA GLN A 247 -3.49 10.63 14.07
C GLN A 247 -4.73 9.83 13.72
N GLU A 248 -4.59 8.80 12.89
CA GLU A 248 -5.70 7.91 12.53
C GLU A 248 -6.23 7.14 13.74
N ILE A 249 -5.33 6.58 14.54
CA ILE A 249 -5.68 5.85 15.77
C ILE A 249 -6.30 6.79 16.80
N GLU A 250 -5.89 8.07 16.86
CA GLU A 250 -6.51 9.06 17.75
C GLU A 250 -8.00 9.20 17.49
N GLY A 251 -8.43 9.19 16.23
CA GLY A 251 -9.85 9.22 15.93
C GLY A 251 -10.58 7.89 16.12
N ILE A 252 -9.90 6.75 15.98
CA ILE A 252 -10.52 5.43 16.21
C ILE A 252 -10.96 5.25 17.68
N CYS A 253 -10.15 5.73 18.63
CA CYS A 253 -10.38 5.54 20.06
C CYS A 253 -11.20 6.64 20.74
N SER A 254 -11.77 7.59 20.00
CA SER A 254 -12.57 8.68 20.57
C SER A 254 -13.99 8.22 20.93
N GLU A 255 -14.40 8.34 22.20
CA GLU A 255 -15.75 7.96 22.69
C GLU A 255 -16.88 8.82 22.12
N THR A 256 -16.59 10.05 21.70
CA THR A 256 -17.53 10.95 21.04
C THR A 256 -17.81 10.59 19.57
N GLY A 257 -17.22 9.52 19.04
CA GLY A 257 -17.23 9.29 17.60
C GLY A 257 -16.76 10.55 16.88
N GLY A 258 -15.69 11.17 17.41
CA GLY A 258 -15.13 12.41 16.90
C GLY A 258 -15.04 12.26 15.40
N ASN A 259 -15.83 13.08 14.71
CA ASN A 259 -16.01 13.03 13.27
C ASN A 259 -14.73 13.51 12.58
N ILE A 260 -13.64 12.75 12.72
CA ILE A 260 -12.60 12.69 11.70
C ILE A 260 -13.14 11.76 10.62
N ASN A 261 -14.19 12.19 9.91
CA ASN A 261 -14.56 11.53 8.67
C ASN A 261 -13.29 11.49 7.83
N PRO A 262 -12.69 10.31 7.60
CA PRO A 262 -11.50 10.22 6.78
C PRO A 262 -11.90 10.77 5.42
N LYS A 263 -11.28 11.89 5.07
CA LYS A 263 -11.50 12.59 3.83
C LYS A 263 -10.20 12.49 3.06
N PRO A 264 -9.87 11.30 2.52
CA PRO A 264 -8.75 11.20 1.60
C PRO A 264 -9.03 12.16 0.45
N ALA A 265 -8.07 13.03 0.16
CA ALA A 265 -8.13 13.91 -0.98
C ALA A 265 -6.71 14.17 -1.46
N LEU A 266 -6.54 14.28 -2.76
CA LEU A 266 -5.27 14.60 -3.37
C LEU A 266 -5.48 15.60 -4.50
N THR A 267 -4.43 16.32 -4.85
CA THR A 267 -4.35 17.08 -6.10
C THR A 267 -3.21 16.56 -6.94
N LEU A 268 -3.38 16.64 -8.25
CA LEU A 268 -2.38 16.25 -9.24
C LEU A 268 -2.09 17.45 -10.13
N THR A 269 -0.85 17.93 -10.14
CA THR A 269 -0.37 18.85 -11.16
C THR A 269 0.49 18.12 -12.16
N LYS A 270 0.41 18.50 -13.42
CA LYS A 270 1.20 17.91 -14.50
C LYS A 270 1.77 19.01 -15.40
N THR A 271 3.07 18.96 -15.62
CA THR A 271 3.77 19.84 -16.57
C THR A 271 4.50 18.99 -17.59
N GLY A 272 4.47 19.39 -18.86
CA GLY A 272 5.25 18.77 -19.92
C GLY A 272 6.32 19.73 -20.40
N LYS A 273 7.53 19.22 -20.60
CA LYS A 273 8.62 19.96 -21.23
C LYS A 273 9.13 19.17 -22.42
N PHE A 274 9.07 19.77 -23.60
CA PHE A 274 9.74 19.22 -24.78
C PHE A 274 11.26 19.26 -24.58
N ASN A 275 11.92 18.13 -24.83
CA ASN A 275 13.36 17.99 -24.68
C ASN A 275 14.02 18.34 -26.01
N GLU A 276 14.35 19.63 -26.19
CA GLU A 276 15.04 20.13 -27.38
C GLU A 276 16.44 19.49 -27.51
N THR A 277 16.77 19.05 -28.72
CA THR A 277 18.12 18.61 -29.07
C THR A 277 18.82 19.67 -29.93
N SER A 278 20.14 19.78 -29.79
CA SER A 278 20.95 20.68 -30.64
C SER A 278 21.07 20.18 -32.08
N GLU A 279 20.76 18.90 -32.33
CA GLU A 279 20.85 18.27 -33.65
C GLU A 279 19.80 18.81 -34.62
N ASN A 280 18.70 19.36 -34.09
CA ASN A 280 17.54 19.79 -34.88
C ASN A 280 17.14 21.23 -34.59
N GLU A 281 18.05 22.07 -34.09
CA GLU A 281 17.80 23.49 -33.79
C GLU A 281 16.56 23.75 -32.89
N GLY A 282 16.17 22.76 -32.07
CA GLY A 282 14.97 22.80 -31.23
C GLY A 282 13.64 22.49 -31.96
N TYR A 283 13.68 21.99 -33.19
CA TYR A 283 12.52 21.50 -33.93
C TYR A 283 12.15 20.08 -33.54
N ALA A 284 10.85 19.83 -33.39
CA ALA A 284 10.35 18.52 -33.00
C ALA A 284 10.45 17.49 -34.13
N SER A 285 10.94 16.30 -33.82
CA SER A 285 10.97 15.14 -34.73
C SER A 285 10.50 13.86 -34.05
N VAL A 286 10.11 12.89 -34.87
CA VAL A 286 9.67 11.58 -34.40
C VAL A 286 10.77 10.93 -33.57
N GLY A 287 10.41 10.40 -32.40
CA GLY A 287 11.35 9.75 -31.48
C GLY A 287 12.01 10.70 -30.46
N GLU A 288 11.97 12.02 -30.66
CA GLU A 288 12.30 12.97 -29.61
C GLU A 288 11.28 12.90 -28.46
N THR A 289 11.61 13.50 -27.30
CA THR A 289 10.84 13.23 -26.08
C THR A 289 10.26 14.47 -25.42
N ILE A 290 9.14 14.29 -24.75
CA ILE A 290 8.58 15.22 -23.77
C ILE A 290 8.79 14.59 -22.39
N THR A 291 9.43 15.31 -21.48
CA THR A 291 9.46 14.93 -20.07
C THR A 291 8.22 15.46 -19.37
N TYR A 292 7.40 14.55 -18.83
CA TYR A 292 6.30 14.89 -17.95
C TYR A 292 6.73 14.80 -16.49
N THR A 293 6.43 15.86 -15.74
CA THR A 293 6.59 15.89 -14.27
C THR A 293 5.22 15.99 -13.63
N PHE A 294 4.95 15.07 -12.71
CA PHE A 294 3.73 15.02 -11.93
C PHE A 294 4.06 15.38 -10.48
N LYS A 295 3.20 16.18 -9.85
CA LYS A 295 3.25 16.39 -8.40
C LYS A 295 1.92 16.00 -7.79
N VAL A 296 1.96 15.04 -6.88
CA VAL A 296 0.81 14.55 -6.12
C VAL A 296 0.90 15.14 -4.72
N LYS A 297 -0.09 15.93 -4.33
CA LYS A 297 -0.16 16.54 -2.99
C LYS A 297 -1.37 16.01 -2.25
N ASN A 298 -1.19 15.60 -1.00
CA ASN A 298 -2.32 15.27 -0.13
C ASN A 298 -3.01 16.57 0.30
N THR A 299 -4.32 16.64 0.08
CA THR A 299 -5.17 17.76 0.52
C THR A 299 -6.29 17.27 1.44
N GLY A 300 -6.24 16.00 1.83
CA GLY A 300 -7.14 15.36 2.77
C GLY A 300 -6.78 15.64 4.21
N ASN A 301 -7.33 14.83 5.11
CA ASN A 301 -7.05 14.84 6.55
C ASN A 301 -6.49 13.49 7.06
N VAL A 302 -6.11 12.60 6.15
CA VAL A 302 -5.45 11.32 6.42
C VAL A 302 -4.30 11.09 5.43
N PRO A 303 -3.20 10.41 5.82
CA PRO A 303 -2.14 10.00 4.90
C PRO A 303 -2.67 9.05 3.83
N LEU A 304 -2.02 9.06 2.67
CA LEU A 304 -2.40 8.22 1.54
C LEU A 304 -1.26 7.29 1.17
N ARG A 305 -1.60 6.02 0.90
CA ARG A 305 -0.70 5.01 0.37
C ARG A 305 -1.07 4.64 -1.06
N ARG A 306 -0.18 3.86 -1.69
CA ARG A 306 -0.39 3.27 -3.02
C ARG A 306 -0.73 4.31 -4.07
N ILE A 307 0.04 5.40 -4.08
CA ILE A 307 -0.10 6.45 -5.08
C ILE A 307 0.20 5.85 -6.46
N LEU A 308 -0.82 5.83 -7.33
CA LEU A 308 -0.72 5.34 -8.70
C LEU A 308 -1.12 6.47 -9.65
N ILE A 309 -0.27 6.74 -10.63
CA ILE A 309 -0.54 7.70 -11.71
C ILE A 309 -0.76 6.92 -13.00
N THR A 310 -1.92 7.13 -13.61
CA THR A 310 -2.28 6.61 -14.93
C THR A 310 -2.43 7.76 -15.91
N ASP A 311 -2.02 7.54 -17.15
CA ASP A 311 -2.03 8.55 -18.20
C ASP A 311 -2.36 7.89 -19.53
N ASP A 312 -3.48 8.30 -20.14
CA ASP A 312 -4.07 7.64 -21.30
C ASP A 312 -3.21 7.78 -22.56
N ARG A 313 -2.29 8.76 -22.63
CA ARG A 313 -1.33 8.88 -23.73
C ARG A 313 -0.02 8.15 -23.48
N LEU A 314 0.17 7.64 -22.27
CA LEU A 314 1.37 6.91 -21.86
C LEU A 314 1.10 5.41 -21.67
N THR A 315 0.03 4.87 -22.28
CA THR A 315 -0.37 3.46 -22.11
C THR A 315 0.69 2.44 -22.50
N ASP A 316 1.61 2.82 -23.40
CA ASP A 316 2.72 1.98 -23.88
C ASP A 316 4.05 2.26 -23.16
N LEU A 317 4.05 3.20 -22.19
CA LEU A 317 5.25 3.66 -21.48
C LEU A 317 5.29 3.13 -20.05
N PRO A 318 6.47 3.06 -19.43
CA PRO A 318 6.55 2.70 -18.01
C PRO A 318 5.71 3.69 -17.19
N THR A 319 5.00 3.15 -16.21
CA THR A 319 4.30 3.94 -15.19
C THR A 319 5.23 5.01 -14.63
N PRO A 320 4.74 6.24 -14.38
CA PRO A 320 5.56 7.32 -13.84
C PRO A 320 6.41 6.87 -12.65
N THR A 321 7.70 7.14 -12.72
CA THR A 321 8.69 6.73 -11.72
C THR A 321 8.71 7.74 -10.58
N TYR A 322 8.78 7.24 -9.34
CA TYR A 322 8.92 8.09 -8.17
C TYR A 322 10.30 8.77 -8.16
N VAL A 323 10.33 10.09 -7.90
CA VAL A 323 11.56 10.88 -7.88
C VAL A 323 11.90 11.36 -6.47
N SER A 324 10.94 11.95 -5.75
CA SER A 324 11.18 12.58 -4.43
C SER A 324 9.88 12.99 -3.74
N GLY A 325 9.97 13.41 -2.48
CA GLY A 325 8.91 14.12 -1.75
C GLY A 325 8.35 13.40 -0.54
N ASP A 326 8.80 12.17 -0.31
CA ASP A 326 8.63 11.40 0.92
C ASP A 326 9.73 11.86 1.88
N THR A 327 9.37 12.72 2.82
CA THR A 327 10.33 13.43 3.68
C THR A 327 10.82 12.57 4.84
N ASN A 328 10.06 11.55 5.22
CA ASN A 328 10.36 10.65 6.32
C ASN A 328 10.68 9.21 5.85
N ASN A 329 10.63 8.94 4.54
CA ASN A 329 10.90 7.66 3.87
C ASN A 329 10.02 6.50 4.35
N ASP A 330 8.76 6.78 4.62
CA ASP A 330 7.81 5.79 5.14
C ASP A 330 6.90 5.17 4.07
N GLY A 331 6.95 5.68 2.84
CA GLY A 331 6.10 5.24 1.75
C GLY A 331 4.64 5.68 1.86
N LEU A 332 4.33 6.73 2.63
CA LEU A 332 3.01 7.35 2.75
C LEU A 332 3.05 8.83 2.34
N LEU A 333 2.11 9.24 1.48
CA LEU A 333 1.92 10.64 1.16
C LEU A 333 1.19 11.33 2.30
N ASP A 334 1.96 11.89 3.22
CA ASP A 334 1.48 12.62 4.38
C ASP A 334 0.79 13.95 4.02
N LEU A 335 0.05 14.52 4.98
CA LEU A 335 -0.78 15.73 4.81
C LEU A 335 -0.03 16.96 4.28
N THR A 336 1.26 17.06 4.57
CA THR A 336 2.10 18.19 4.16
C THR A 336 2.99 17.84 2.98
N GLU A 337 2.97 16.60 2.53
CA GLU A 337 3.89 16.12 1.51
C GLU A 337 3.40 16.39 0.10
N THR A 338 4.36 16.42 -0.81
CA THR A 338 4.11 16.50 -2.24
C THR A 338 5.11 15.61 -2.94
N TRP A 339 4.63 14.48 -3.43
CA TRP A 339 5.46 13.52 -4.13
C TRP A 339 5.58 13.89 -5.60
N THR A 340 6.79 13.78 -6.12
CA THR A 340 7.13 14.08 -7.51
C THR A 340 7.40 12.79 -8.25
N TYR A 341 6.78 12.65 -9.42
CA TYR A 341 6.96 11.53 -10.34
C TYR A 341 7.35 12.05 -11.72
N GLN A 342 8.09 11.24 -12.47
CA GLN A 342 8.52 11.58 -13.83
C GLN A 342 8.38 10.41 -14.80
N THR A 343 8.13 10.76 -16.06
CA THR A 343 8.16 9.84 -17.20
C THR A 343 8.45 10.61 -18.48
N THR A 344 8.79 9.91 -19.55
CA THR A 344 9.11 10.48 -20.86
C THR A 344 8.18 9.92 -21.92
N TYR A 345 7.64 10.78 -22.76
CA TYR A 345 6.82 10.44 -23.92
C TYR A 345 7.61 10.65 -25.20
N SER A 346 7.75 9.62 -26.04
CA SER A 346 8.34 9.74 -27.38
C SER A 346 7.30 10.24 -28.38
N LEU A 347 7.65 11.29 -29.11
CA LEU A 347 6.80 11.92 -30.12
C LEU A 347 6.51 10.97 -31.30
N LYS A 348 5.25 10.97 -31.73
CA LYS A 348 4.75 10.23 -32.89
C LYS A 348 4.54 11.20 -34.07
N GLU A 349 4.46 10.67 -35.29
CA GLU A 349 4.20 11.48 -36.50
C GLU A 349 2.96 12.36 -36.38
N GLU A 350 1.90 11.84 -35.76
CA GLU A 350 0.67 12.59 -35.57
C GLU A 350 0.79 13.75 -34.58
N ASP A 351 1.72 13.69 -33.63
CA ASP A 351 1.99 14.80 -32.72
C ASP A 351 2.73 15.91 -33.47
N ILE A 352 3.68 15.53 -34.34
CA ILE A 352 4.40 16.46 -35.22
C ILE A 352 3.44 17.17 -36.17
N SER A 353 2.52 16.43 -36.81
CA SER A 353 1.55 17.02 -37.73
C SER A 353 0.56 17.95 -37.04
N ARG A 354 0.18 17.65 -35.79
CA ARG A 354 -0.67 18.52 -34.95
C ARG A 354 0.08 19.69 -34.35
N LYS A 355 1.42 19.63 -34.24
CA LYS A 355 2.31 20.64 -33.62
C LYS A 355 2.08 20.83 -32.12
N VAL A 356 1.32 19.95 -31.50
CA VAL A 356 0.92 20.04 -30.10
C VAL A 356 0.67 18.65 -29.54
N VAL A 357 1.06 18.47 -28.28
CA VAL A 357 0.65 17.31 -27.48
C VAL A 357 -0.26 17.78 -26.34
N TYR A 358 -1.51 17.31 -26.37
CA TYR A 358 -2.47 17.44 -25.29
C TYR A 358 -2.40 16.21 -24.40
N ASN A 359 -2.17 16.38 -23.10
CA ASN A 359 -2.04 15.24 -22.23
C ASN A 359 -2.71 15.44 -20.85
N ILE A 360 -3.39 14.42 -20.36
CA ILE A 360 -4.08 14.40 -19.06
C ILE A 360 -3.75 13.10 -18.32
N ALA A 361 -3.65 13.18 -17.00
CA ALA A 361 -3.37 12.02 -16.15
C ALA A 361 -4.34 11.98 -14.97
N THR A 362 -4.44 10.82 -14.34
CA THR A 362 -5.21 10.59 -13.12
C THR A 362 -4.28 10.00 -12.06
N ALA A 363 -4.33 10.55 -10.85
CA ALA A 363 -3.69 9.98 -9.68
C ALA A 363 -4.75 9.36 -8.78
N THR A 364 -4.44 8.21 -8.21
CA THR A 364 -5.23 7.55 -7.17
C THR A 364 -4.36 7.27 -5.96
N GLY A 365 -4.98 7.26 -4.78
CA GLY A 365 -4.37 6.85 -3.52
C GLY A 365 -5.45 6.41 -2.55
N SER A 366 -5.08 5.73 -1.46
CA SER A 366 -6.04 5.31 -0.44
C SER A 366 -5.51 5.53 0.96
N ASP A 367 -6.42 5.78 1.91
CA ASP A 367 -6.07 5.78 3.33
C ASP A 367 -5.95 4.33 3.86
N PHE A 368 -5.64 4.19 5.15
CA PHE A 368 -5.58 2.86 5.77
C PHE A 368 -6.95 2.20 5.93
N LYS A 369 -8.04 2.98 5.90
CA LYS A 369 -9.44 2.50 5.90
C LYS A 369 -9.97 2.18 4.49
N PHE A 370 -9.12 2.24 3.46
CA PHE A 370 -9.43 2.00 2.05
C PHE A 370 -10.41 3.01 1.43
N ASN A 371 -10.60 4.16 2.05
CA ASN A 371 -11.22 5.28 1.36
C ASN A 371 -10.24 5.78 0.30
N THR A 372 -10.72 5.94 -0.92
CA THR A 372 -9.88 6.32 -2.06
C THR A 372 -9.98 7.82 -2.32
N ALA A 373 -8.86 8.39 -2.74
CA ALA A 373 -8.78 9.71 -3.33
C ALA A 373 -8.36 9.56 -4.79
N THR A 374 -9.03 10.32 -5.65
CA THR A 374 -8.72 10.39 -7.08
C THR A 374 -8.65 11.84 -7.50
N ALA A 375 -7.67 12.19 -8.33
CA ALA A 375 -7.64 13.50 -8.97
C ALA A 375 -7.14 13.39 -10.40
N THR A 376 -7.79 14.15 -11.28
CA THR A 376 -7.31 14.41 -12.63
C THR A 376 -6.31 15.56 -12.61
N SER A 377 -5.27 15.47 -13.43
CA SER A 377 -4.22 16.47 -13.51
C SER A 377 -4.74 17.80 -14.04
N TYR A 378 -4.08 18.88 -13.64
CA TYR A 378 -4.15 20.17 -14.33
C TYR A 378 -2.74 20.74 -14.52
N ASP A 379 -2.57 21.60 -15.51
CA ASP A 379 -1.34 22.35 -15.70
C ASP A 379 -1.28 23.51 -14.70
N PRO A 380 -0.27 23.56 -13.79
CA PRO A 380 -0.12 24.68 -12.87
C PRO A 380 0.31 25.98 -13.56
N ASN A 381 0.89 25.89 -14.76
CA ASN A 381 1.31 27.03 -15.58
C ASN A 381 0.75 26.86 -17.00
N PRO A 382 -0.58 26.95 -17.16
CA PRO A 382 -1.22 26.71 -18.45
C PRO A 382 -0.71 27.71 -19.49
N LEU A 383 -0.56 27.24 -20.73
CA LEU A 383 -0.21 28.08 -21.86
C LEU A 383 -1.23 29.23 -21.98
N PRO A 384 -0.80 30.51 -21.97
CA PRO A 384 -1.71 31.64 -22.11
C PRO A 384 -2.47 31.60 -23.44
N LEU A 385 -3.78 31.86 -23.41
CA LEU A 385 -4.63 31.80 -24.61
C LEU A 385 -4.28 32.84 -25.68
N ASP A 386 -3.57 33.90 -25.30
CA ASP A 386 -3.03 34.94 -26.18
C ASP A 386 -1.64 34.60 -26.76
N THR A 387 -1.08 33.44 -26.43
CA THR A 387 0.17 32.97 -27.05
C THR A 387 -0.02 32.84 -28.56
N PRO A 388 0.90 33.39 -29.39
CA PRO A 388 0.88 33.16 -30.83
C PRO A 388 0.85 31.66 -31.14
N ASP A 389 0.02 31.26 -32.10
CA ASP A 389 -0.19 29.86 -32.49
C ASP A 389 -0.74 28.95 -31.36
N HIS A 390 -1.41 29.52 -30.37
CA HIS A 390 -2.12 28.72 -29.35
C HIS A 390 -3.10 27.75 -30.05
N PRO A 391 -3.00 26.43 -29.81
CA PRO A 391 -3.69 25.42 -30.61
C PRO A 391 -5.18 25.25 -30.24
N GLY A 392 -5.73 26.22 -29.51
CA GLY A 392 -7.02 26.15 -28.83
C GLY A 392 -7.03 25.24 -27.60
N ILE A 393 -8.16 25.21 -26.90
CA ILE A 393 -8.45 24.22 -25.85
C ILE A 393 -9.31 23.14 -26.49
N LEU A 394 -8.94 21.87 -26.30
CA LEU A 394 -9.75 20.74 -26.71
C LEU A 394 -11.03 20.65 -25.86
N ALA A 395 -12.18 20.57 -26.52
CA ALA A 395 -13.48 20.49 -25.84
C ALA A 395 -13.64 19.22 -24.99
N ASP A 396 -13.04 18.11 -25.43
CA ASP A 396 -12.98 16.83 -24.74
C ASP A 396 -11.86 16.75 -23.69
N CYS A 397 -10.91 17.70 -23.69
CA CYS A 397 -9.84 17.75 -22.70
C CYS A 397 -9.50 19.19 -22.24
N PRO A 398 -10.41 19.86 -21.51
CA PRO A 398 -10.23 21.26 -21.12
C PRO A 398 -9.12 21.50 -20.08
N LYS A 399 -8.63 20.43 -19.42
CA LYS A 399 -7.56 20.47 -18.42
C LYS A 399 -6.27 19.82 -18.89
N CYS A 400 -6.17 19.47 -20.17
CA CYS A 400 -4.96 18.89 -20.72
C CYS A 400 -3.78 19.84 -20.53
N THR A 401 -2.65 19.30 -20.09
CA THR A 401 -1.35 19.94 -20.24
C THR A 401 -1.05 20.05 -21.73
N ILE A 402 -0.72 21.26 -22.19
CA ILE A 402 -0.44 21.56 -23.59
C ILE A 402 1.06 21.72 -23.75
N VAL A 403 1.67 20.90 -24.60
CA VAL A 403 3.07 21.07 -24.99
C VAL A 403 3.11 21.45 -26.46
N LEU A 404 3.53 22.69 -26.73
CA LEU A 404 3.77 23.17 -28.09
C LEU A 404 5.05 22.57 -28.64
N LEU A 405 5.00 22.21 -29.93
CA LEU A 405 6.15 21.70 -30.68
C LEU A 405 6.53 22.74 -31.74
N LYS A 406 7.81 23.12 -31.78
CA LYS A 406 8.31 23.99 -32.85
C LYS A 406 8.35 23.24 -34.18
N GLU A 407 7.81 23.87 -35.21
CA GLU A 407 7.75 23.35 -36.58
C GLU A 407 8.93 23.84 -37.43
N TYR A 408 9.40 22.99 -38.34
CA TYR A 408 10.31 23.35 -39.42
C TYR A 408 9.54 23.89 -40.64
N TYR A 409 9.90 25.05 -41.17
CA TYR A 409 9.45 25.49 -42.50
C TYR A 409 10.56 25.25 -43.52
N LEU A 410 10.33 24.32 -44.46
CA LEU A 410 11.23 24.15 -45.60
C LEU A 410 10.91 25.24 -46.63
N LEU A 411 11.65 26.34 -46.56
CA LEU A 411 11.50 27.44 -47.52
C LEU A 411 12.24 27.06 -48.82
N VAL A 412 11.54 26.36 -49.72
CA VAL A 412 12.06 26.08 -51.06
C VAL A 412 12.08 27.39 -51.85
N THR A 413 13.22 28.07 -51.87
CA THR A 413 13.41 29.32 -52.64
C THR A 413 13.83 29.06 -54.09
N ASN A 414 14.31 27.85 -54.39
CA ASN A 414 14.76 27.51 -55.73
C ASN A 414 13.54 27.24 -56.65
N PRO A 415 13.27 28.10 -57.65
CA PRO A 415 12.11 27.96 -58.52
C PRO A 415 12.09 26.64 -59.30
N HIS A 416 13.24 26.03 -59.58
CA HIS A 416 13.30 24.71 -60.24
C HIS A 416 12.84 23.58 -59.32
N ILE A 417 13.16 23.64 -58.02
CA ILE A 417 12.70 22.66 -57.05
C ILE A 417 11.20 22.82 -56.79
N ILE A 418 10.70 24.07 -56.71
CA ILE A 418 9.26 24.34 -56.62
C ILE A 418 8.52 23.73 -57.81
N GLN A 419 9.06 23.89 -59.01
CA GLN A 419 8.45 23.37 -60.24
C GLN A 419 8.51 21.84 -60.32
N LEU A 420 9.59 21.22 -59.83
CA LEU A 420 9.70 19.77 -59.68
C LEU A 420 8.67 19.19 -58.69
N ILE A 421 8.48 19.83 -57.54
CA ILE A 421 7.48 19.43 -56.54
C ILE A 421 6.06 19.52 -57.15
N ARG A 422 5.72 20.62 -57.83
CA ARG A 422 4.42 20.77 -58.52
C ARG A 422 4.17 19.72 -59.61
N ASN A 423 5.22 19.19 -60.21
CA ASN A 423 5.10 18.15 -61.24
C ASN A 423 5.01 16.74 -60.64
N LEU A 424 5.29 16.55 -59.35
CA LEU A 424 5.13 15.28 -58.63
C LEU A 424 3.72 15.13 -58.02
N ASP A 425 3.03 16.25 -57.77
CA ASP A 425 1.66 16.29 -57.24
C ASP A 425 0.56 16.21 -58.34
N ASN A 426 0.96 16.08 -59.61
CA ASN A 426 0.08 15.76 -60.76
C ASN A 426 0.38 14.35 -61.28
#